data_AF-A0A975J2G1-F1
#
_entry.id   AF-A0A975J2G1-F1
#
_cell.length_a   1.000
_cell.length_b   1.000
_cell.length_c   1.000
_cell.angle_alpha   90.00
_cell.angle_beta   90.00
_cell.angle_gamma   90.00
#
_symmetry.space_group_name_H-M   'P 1'
#
loop_
_entity.id
_entity.type
_entity.pdbx_description
1 polymer ?
#
loop_
_entity_poly.entity_id
_entity_poly.type
_entity_poly.pdbx_seq_one_letter_code
_entity_poly.pdbx_strand_id
1 'polypeptide(L)'
;MKRYLAVILLGFAVVLGFATRHRGGKAGVAGAFETLRPSEDAKLPASRQQVASARVSSRATAGSSAEERADVMARIDEAVKSYEPAAVKAIAPYLTSTDRDLRSAAREGLIQLGEPDGIAVLRLAATRMSDPAETNACREAADFLELPSWSETDEARETVANLLANPEPTPPPP
;
A
#
# COMPACT_ATOMS: atom_id res chain seq x y z
N MET A 1 -21.93 8.80 -36.59
CA MET A 1 -20.61 8.82 -35.92
C MET A 1 -20.57 7.73 -34.86
N LYS A 2 -19.97 6.59 -35.19
CA LYS A 2 -19.63 5.49 -34.27
C LYS A 2 -18.71 4.54 -35.04
N ARG A 3 -17.68 4.03 -34.34
CA ARG A 3 -16.68 3.00 -34.73
C ARG A 3 -15.42 3.60 -35.39
N TYR A 4 -14.17 3.23 -35.08
CA TYR A 4 -13.50 2.12 -34.37
C TYR A 4 -12.25 2.70 -33.66
N LEU A 5 -11.58 2.12 -32.65
CA LEU A 5 -10.72 0.91 -32.65
C LEU A 5 -10.02 0.96 -31.26
N ALA A 6 -10.21 0.07 -30.27
CA ALA A 6 -9.81 -1.32 -30.12
C ALA A 6 -8.29 -1.60 -30.27
N VAL A 7 -7.74 -2.36 -29.30
CA VAL A 7 -6.46 -3.10 -29.28
C VAL A 7 -5.24 -2.20 -28.92
N ILE A 8 -4.44 -2.41 -27.86
CA ILE A 8 -3.67 -3.60 -27.49
C ILE A 8 -3.41 -3.71 -25.97
N LEU A 9 -3.65 -4.91 -25.44
CA LEU A 9 -3.20 -5.48 -24.16
C LEU A 9 -1.68 -5.71 -24.15
N LEU A 10 -0.97 -5.53 -23.02
CA LEU A 10 -0.07 -6.58 -22.48
C LEU A 10 0.43 -6.25 -21.07
N GLY A 11 0.24 -7.18 -20.14
CA GLY A 11 0.84 -7.12 -18.81
C GLY A 11 0.25 -8.12 -17.80
N PHE A 12 -0.15 -9.32 -18.25
CA PHE A 12 -0.52 -10.42 -17.36
C PHE A 12 0.76 -11.15 -16.94
N ALA A 13 1.13 -11.09 -15.66
CA ALA A 13 2.10 -12.00 -15.08
C ALA A 13 1.43 -12.81 -13.97
N VAL A 14 1.20 -14.06 -14.33
CA VAL A 14 0.78 -15.18 -13.50
C VAL A 14 1.86 -15.48 -12.45
N VAL A 15 1.48 -15.60 -11.18
CA VAL A 15 2.09 -16.57 -10.26
C VAL A 15 0.98 -17.40 -9.64
N LEU A 16 0.74 -18.53 -10.29
CA LEU A 16 0.06 -19.70 -9.73
C LEU A 16 1.06 -20.44 -8.84
N GLY A 17 0.65 -20.82 -7.62
CA GLY A 17 1.16 -22.04 -6.99
C GLY A 17 1.73 -21.92 -5.57
N PHE A 18 0.89 -22.17 -4.56
CA PHE A 18 1.30 -23.05 -3.45
C PHE A 18 0.15 -23.94 -2.98
N ALA A 19 0.10 -25.11 -3.63
CA ALA A 19 -0.27 -26.43 -3.11
C ALA A 19 -1.18 -26.51 -1.86
N THR A 20 -2.48 -26.65 -2.08
CA THR A 20 -3.32 -27.50 -1.22
C THR A 20 -3.14 -28.96 -1.65
N ARG A 21 -2.26 -29.72 -1.00
CA ARG A 21 -2.23 -31.19 -1.11
C ARG A 21 -2.71 -31.80 0.20
N HIS A 22 -3.91 -32.36 0.14
CA HIS A 22 -4.49 -33.26 1.12
C HIS A 22 -3.67 -34.55 1.27
N ARG A 23 -3.70 -35.10 2.51
CA ARG A 23 -4.01 -36.51 2.86
C ARG A 23 -2.94 -37.15 3.77
N GLY A 24 -3.39 -37.59 4.94
CA GLY A 24 -2.70 -38.63 5.71
C GLY A 24 -3.09 -38.64 7.18
N GLY A 25 -4.18 -39.35 7.53
CA GLY A 25 -4.56 -39.54 8.92
C GLY A 25 -5.76 -40.46 9.03
N LYS A 26 -5.57 -41.75 8.71
CA LYS A 26 -6.54 -42.79 9.01
C LYS A 26 -6.55 -43.03 10.52
N ALA A 27 -7.71 -42.88 11.15
CA ALA A 27 -8.08 -43.62 12.36
C ALA A 27 -9.40 -44.30 12.00
N GLY A 28 -9.48 -45.63 11.94
CA GLY A 28 -9.12 -46.50 13.06
C GLY A 28 -10.44 -46.81 13.76
N VAL A 29 -11.16 -47.77 13.21
CA VAL A 29 -12.39 -48.35 13.73
C VAL A 29 -12.12 -49.16 15.00
N ALA A 30 -13.17 -49.28 15.81
CA ALA A 30 -13.43 -50.29 16.84
C ALA A 30 -12.74 -50.08 18.20
N GLY A 31 -13.59 -49.87 19.21
CA GLY A 31 -13.24 -49.84 20.62
C GLY A 31 -14.43 -49.43 21.46
N ALA A 32 -15.44 -50.29 21.52
CA ALA A 32 -16.57 -50.18 22.41
C ALA A 32 -16.10 -50.19 23.88
N PHE A 33 -16.56 -49.23 24.68
CA PHE A 33 -17.06 -49.53 26.02
C PHE A 33 -18.09 -48.49 26.45
N GLU A 34 -19.32 -48.96 26.44
CA GLU A 34 -20.50 -48.45 27.09
C GLU A 34 -20.28 -48.25 28.58
N THR A 35 -20.57 -47.07 29.12
CA THR A 35 -21.31 -46.97 30.39
C THR A 35 -22.06 -45.64 30.44
N LEU A 36 -23.38 -45.74 30.32
CA LEU A 36 -24.33 -44.68 30.65
C LEU A 36 -24.22 -44.31 32.13
N ARG A 37 -24.14 -43.02 32.43
CA ARG A 37 -24.75 -42.49 33.65
C ARG A 37 -25.34 -41.09 33.40
N PRO A 38 -26.67 -40.93 33.54
CA PRO A 38 -27.34 -39.64 33.44
C PRO A 38 -27.35 -38.97 34.81
N SER A 39 -27.05 -37.67 34.87
CA SER A 39 -27.66 -36.71 35.79
C SER A 39 -27.28 -35.31 35.33
N GLU A 40 -28.29 -34.60 34.85
CA GLU A 40 -28.29 -33.16 34.70
C GLU A 40 -28.06 -32.51 36.07
N ASP A 41 -27.16 -31.55 36.16
CA ASP A 41 -27.40 -30.40 37.01
C ASP A 41 -26.75 -29.16 36.38
N ALA A 42 -27.63 -28.28 35.94
CA ALA A 42 -27.33 -27.06 35.23
C ALA A 42 -26.85 -25.98 36.20
N LYS A 43 -25.65 -25.44 35.97
CA LYS A 43 -25.38 -24.01 36.20
C LYS A 43 -24.11 -23.54 35.50
N LEU A 44 -24.25 -23.00 34.28
CA LEU A 44 -23.35 -21.95 33.75
C LEU A 44 -24.01 -21.30 32.51
N PRO A 45 -24.53 -20.08 32.65
CA PRO A 45 -24.60 -19.18 31.50
C PRO A 45 -23.84 -17.89 31.79
N ALA A 46 -22.52 -17.95 31.90
CA ALA A 46 -21.66 -16.75 31.97
C ALA A 46 -20.85 -16.50 30.68
N SER A 47 -20.77 -17.49 29.78
CA SER A 47 -19.82 -17.51 28.66
C SER A 47 -20.37 -16.98 27.34
N ARG A 48 -21.69 -16.78 27.20
CA ARG A 48 -22.30 -16.28 25.93
C ARG A 48 -22.39 -14.75 25.86
N GLN A 49 -22.55 -14.09 27.00
CA GLN A 49 -22.66 -12.63 27.08
C GLN A 49 -21.30 -11.95 26.92
N GLN A 50 -20.24 -12.57 27.47
CA GLN A 50 -18.87 -12.05 27.38
C GLN A 50 -18.30 -12.11 25.95
N VAL A 51 -18.64 -13.15 25.17
CA VAL A 51 -18.24 -13.23 23.74
C VAL A 51 -19.02 -12.26 22.85
N ALA A 52 -20.27 -11.93 23.20
CA ALA A 52 -21.06 -10.96 22.46
C ALA A 52 -20.53 -9.54 22.69
N SER A 53 -20.28 -9.16 23.95
CA SER A 53 -19.71 -7.85 24.29
C SER A 53 -18.29 -7.66 23.75
N ALA A 54 -17.43 -8.68 23.79
CA ALA A 54 -16.10 -8.62 23.21
C ALA A 54 -16.12 -8.42 21.69
N ARG A 55 -17.03 -9.10 20.97
CA ARG A 55 -17.18 -8.96 19.50
C ARG A 55 -17.76 -7.60 19.09
N VAL A 56 -18.68 -7.05 19.87
CA VAL A 56 -19.22 -5.69 19.61
C VAL A 56 -18.13 -4.65 19.86
N SER A 57 -17.37 -4.77 20.95
CA SER A 57 -16.28 -3.85 21.26
C SER A 57 -15.16 -3.94 20.23
N SER A 58 -14.75 -5.14 19.81
CA SER A 58 -13.70 -5.31 18.78
C SER A 58 -14.12 -4.81 17.41
N ARG A 59 -15.41 -4.90 17.07
CA ARG A 59 -15.96 -4.36 15.82
C ARG A 59 -16.02 -2.83 15.84
N ALA A 60 -16.41 -2.24 16.96
CA ALA A 60 -16.42 -0.79 17.12
C ALA A 60 -15.00 -0.19 17.03
N THR A 61 -14.01 -0.82 17.66
CA THR A 61 -12.60 -0.39 17.58
C THR A 61 -12.00 -0.61 16.20
N ALA A 62 -12.31 -1.72 15.52
CA ALA A 62 -11.86 -1.97 14.16
C ALA A 62 -12.48 -1.00 13.14
N GLY A 63 -13.76 -0.63 13.33
CA GLY A 63 -14.42 0.40 12.51
C GLY A 63 -13.75 1.76 12.66
N SER A 64 -13.53 2.19 13.91
CA SER A 64 -12.82 3.45 14.22
C SER A 64 -11.39 3.47 13.66
N SER A 65 -10.65 2.36 13.72
CA SER A 65 -9.29 2.29 13.17
C SER A 65 -9.27 2.30 11.64
N ALA A 66 -10.26 1.68 10.98
CA ALA A 66 -10.35 1.71 9.52
C ALA A 66 -10.75 3.09 8.99
N GLU A 67 -11.65 3.79 9.70
CA GLU A 67 -12.04 5.17 9.40
C GLU A 67 -10.87 6.13 9.60
N GLU A 68 -10.14 6.02 10.72
CA GLU A 68 -8.93 6.81 10.97
C GLU A 68 -7.85 6.58 9.90
N ARG A 69 -7.65 5.32 9.47
CA ARG A 69 -6.73 5.02 8.37
C ARG A 69 -7.18 5.70 7.07
N ALA A 70 -8.47 5.67 6.75
CA ALA A 70 -9.01 6.32 5.56
C ALA A 70 -8.83 7.84 5.61
N ASP A 71 -9.06 8.46 6.76
CA ASP A 71 -8.86 9.90 6.96
C ASP A 71 -7.40 10.31 6.75
N VAL A 72 -6.45 9.53 7.28
CA VAL A 72 -5.03 9.78 7.07
C VAL A 72 -4.64 9.64 5.60
N MET A 73 -5.13 8.60 4.91
CA MET A 73 -4.89 8.43 3.47
C MET A 73 -5.42 9.62 2.68
N ALA A 74 -6.62 10.11 3.00
CA ALA A 74 -7.20 11.30 2.36
C ALA A 74 -6.36 12.57 2.63
N ARG A 75 -5.82 12.73 3.84
CA ARG A 75 -4.91 13.85 4.16
C ARG A 75 -3.61 13.79 3.38
N ILE A 76 -3.04 12.60 3.20
CA ILE A 76 -1.83 12.42 2.40
C ILE A 76 -2.12 12.80 0.95
N ASP A 77 -3.21 12.28 0.37
CA ASP A 77 -3.62 12.58 -1.01
C ASP A 77 -3.88 14.08 -1.24
N GLU A 78 -4.58 14.75 -0.31
CA GLU A 78 -4.80 16.19 -0.38
C GLU A 78 -3.47 16.99 -0.29
N ALA A 79 -2.57 16.57 0.60
CA ALA A 79 -1.26 17.21 0.73
C ALA A 79 -0.44 17.08 -0.57
N VAL A 80 -0.46 15.91 -1.21
CA VAL A 80 0.22 15.69 -2.52
C VAL A 80 -0.36 16.61 -3.59
N LYS A 81 -1.69 16.71 -3.68
CA LYS A 81 -2.38 17.56 -4.68
C LYS A 81 -2.10 19.05 -4.54
N SER A 82 -1.66 19.49 -3.36
CA SER A 82 -1.31 20.90 -3.15
C SER A 82 -0.03 21.32 -3.89
N TYR A 83 0.90 20.38 -4.14
CA TYR A 83 2.24 20.67 -4.67
C TYR A 83 3.01 21.75 -3.89
N GLU A 84 2.68 21.92 -2.60
CA GLU A 84 3.31 22.92 -1.76
C GLU A 84 4.48 22.30 -0.96
N PRO A 85 5.61 23.00 -0.79
CA PRO A 85 6.72 22.52 0.05
C PRO A 85 6.28 22.20 1.50
N ALA A 86 5.26 22.90 2.01
CA ALA A 86 4.69 22.65 3.32
C ALA A 86 4.02 21.28 3.46
N ALA A 87 3.61 20.64 2.35
CA ALA A 87 3.00 19.32 2.33
C ALA A 87 3.94 18.22 2.85
N VAL A 88 5.27 18.39 2.68
CA VAL A 88 6.27 17.47 3.26
C VAL A 88 6.06 17.34 4.77
N LYS A 89 5.80 18.44 5.48
CA LYS A 89 5.56 18.45 6.94
C LYS A 89 4.25 17.77 7.32
N ALA A 90 3.24 17.81 6.45
CA ALA A 90 1.96 17.15 6.67
C ALA A 90 2.07 15.62 6.50
N ILE A 91 2.87 15.16 5.54
CA ILE A 91 3.02 13.73 5.20
C ILE A 91 4.07 13.04 6.09
N ALA A 92 5.17 13.72 6.44
CA ALA A 92 6.31 13.16 7.17
C ALA A 92 5.96 12.35 8.44
N PRO A 93 5.00 12.75 9.30
CA PRO A 93 4.70 12.00 10.53
C PRO A 93 4.26 10.56 10.28
N TYR A 94 3.68 10.27 9.10
CA TYR A 94 3.13 8.96 8.78
C TYR A 94 4.19 7.94 8.33
N LEU A 95 5.42 8.37 8.00
CA LEU A 95 6.53 7.47 7.64
C LEU A 95 6.93 6.53 8.79
N THR A 96 6.66 6.90 10.03
CA THR A 96 6.91 6.05 11.22
C THR A 96 5.61 5.55 11.86
N SER A 97 4.50 5.56 11.12
CA SER A 97 3.23 5.00 11.58
C SER A 97 3.39 3.53 11.95
N THR A 98 2.59 3.03 12.91
CA THR A 98 2.52 1.59 13.22
C THR A 98 1.91 0.81 12.06
N ASP A 99 0.96 1.44 11.35
CA ASP A 99 0.32 0.87 10.17
C ASP A 99 1.27 0.92 8.97
N ARG A 100 1.54 -0.25 8.38
CA ARG A 100 2.42 -0.39 7.23
C ARG A 100 1.87 0.30 5.99
N ASP A 101 0.56 0.26 5.78
CA ASP A 101 -0.06 0.86 4.60
C ASP A 101 0.09 2.39 4.67
N LEU A 102 -0.07 2.98 5.85
CA LEU A 102 0.16 4.42 6.04
C LEU A 102 1.61 4.81 5.83
N ARG A 103 2.58 3.99 6.27
CA ARG A 103 4.00 4.24 5.96
C ARG A 103 4.27 4.21 4.47
N SER A 104 3.71 3.21 3.77
CA SER A 104 3.86 3.07 2.32
C SER A 104 3.24 4.25 1.58
N ALA A 105 2.03 4.66 1.97
CA ALA A 105 1.35 5.80 1.37
C ALA A 105 2.09 7.12 1.64
N ALA A 106 2.67 7.29 2.82
CA ALA A 106 3.46 8.48 3.13
C ALA A 106 4.73 8.57 2.27
N ARG A 107 5.44 7.44 2.09
CA ARG A 107 6.62 7.38 1.22
C ARG A 107 6.24 7.69 -0.23
N GLU A 108 5.19 7.05 -0.73
CA GLU A 108 4.69 7.26 -2.09
C GLU A 108 4.22 8.71 -2.28
N GLY A 109 3.53 9.27 -1.30
CA GLY A 109 3.10 10.67 -1.31
C GLY A 109 4.29 11.64 -1.40
N LEU A 110 5.39 11.38 -0.69
CA LEU A 110 6.59 12.21 -0.80
C LEU A 110 7.27 12.08 -2.18
N ILE A 111 7.26 10.90 -2.79
CA ILE A 111 7.75 10.70 -4.16
C ILE A 111 6.91 11.52 -5.15
N GLN A 112 5.59 11.40 -5.07
CA GLN A 112 4.66 12.09 -5.97
C GLN A 112 4.69 13.60 -5.80
N LEU A 113 4.87 14.07 -4.56
CA LEU A 113 5.02 15.48 -4.25
C LEU A 113 6.30 16.04 -4.90
N GLY A 114 7.37 15.25 -5.01
CA GLY A 114 8.59 15.63 -5.73
C GLY A 114 9.45 16.68 -5.02
N GLU A 115 9.10 17.05 -3.79
CA GLU A 115 9.74 18.14 -3.06
C GLU A 115 11.10 17.73 -2.49
N PRO A 116 12.19 18.48 -2.76
CA PRO A 116 13.55 18.14 -2.32
C PRO A 116 13.69 17.98 -0.79
N ASP A 117 12.92 18.74 -0.01
CA ASP A 117 12.89 18.63 1.45
C ASP A 117 12.46 17.23 1.93
N GLY A 118 11.74 16.48 1.08
CA GLY A 118 11.38 15.08 1.32
C GLY A 118 12.58 14.14 1.44
N ILE A 119 13.71 14.43 0.79
CA ILE A 119 14.92 13.60 0.80
C ILE A 119 15.43 13.42 2.23
N ALA A 120 15.65 14.52 2.96
CA ALA A 120 16.17 14.48 4.32
C ALA A 120 15.21 13.74 5.27
N VAL A 121 13.90 13.94 5.08
CA VAL A 121 12.85 13.27 5.86
C VAL A 121 12.85 11.76 5.63
N LEU A 122 12.94 11.30 4.38
CA LEU A 122 13.00 9.89 4.01
C LEU A 122 14.25 9.20 4.55
N ARG A 123 15.42 9.85 4.44
CA ARG A 123 16.68 9.35 5.02
C ARG A 123 16.58 9.23 6.53
N LEU A 124 16.03 10.24 7.21
CA LEU A 124 15.82 10.21 8.65
C LEU A 124 14.87 9.07 9.06
N ALA A 125 13.76 8.89 8.35
CA ALA A 125 12.82 7.80 8.59
C ALA A 125 13.50 6.42 8.45
N ALA A 126 14.32 6.24 7.42
CA ALA A 126 15.08 5.01 7.19
C ALA A 126 15.99 4.63 8.37
N THR A 127 16.54 5.60 9.12
CA THR A 127 17.36 5.32 10.32
C THR A 127 16.56 4.80 11.52
N ARG A 128 15.24 5.00 11.51
CA ARG A 128 14.33 4.67 12.62
C ARG A 128 13.58 3.35 12.37
N MET A 129 13.65 2.81 11.17
CA MET A 129 12.95 1.59 10.78
C MET A 129 13.75 0.36 11.18
N SER A 130 13.05 -0.68 11.66
CA SER A 130 13.66 -1.98 11.96
C SER A 130 13.59 -2.97 10.80
N ASP A 131 12.61 -2.80 9.90
CA ASP A 131 12.46 -3.64 8.72
C ASP A 131 13.46 -3.22 7.64
N PRO A 132 14.38 -4.09 7.22
CA PRO A 132 15.33 -3.78 6.15
C PRO A 132 14.66 -3.42 4.82
N ALA A 133 13.51 -4.04 4.50
CA ALA A 133 12.80 -3.77 3.26
C ALA A 133 12.23 -2.34 3.23
N GLU A 134 11.56 -1.91 4.30
CA GLU A 134 11.04 -0.54 4.43
C GLU A 134 12.18 0.49 4.50
N THR A 135 13.30 0.12 5.14
CA THR A 135 14.52 0.95 5.21
C THR A 135 15.08 1.22 3.81
N ASN A 136 15.22 0.17 3.00
CA ASN A 136 15.69 0.30 1.62
C ASN A 136 14.69 1.10 0.77
N ALA A 137 13.40 0.82 0.90
CA ALA A 137 12.37 1.57 0.17
C ALA A 137 12.43 3.08 0.45
N CYS A 138 12.68 3.49 1.70
CA CYS A 138 12.86 4.92 2.01
C CYS A 138 14.16 5.50 1.43
N ARG A 139 15.23 4.71 1.36
CA ARG A 139 16.50 5.15 0.74
C ARG A 139 16.35 5.31 -0.77
N GLU A 140 15.73 4.33 -1.43
CA GLU A 140 15.44 4.38 -2.88
C GLU A 140 14.53 5.55 -3.22
N ALA A 141 13.51 5.83 -2.40
CA ALA A 141 12.67 7.00 -2.56
C ALA A 141 13.45 8.31 -2.46
N ALA A 142 14.41 8.40 -1.52
CA ALA A 142 15.28 9.57 -1.39
C ALA A 142 16.24 9.69 -2.59
N ASP A 143 16.86 8.59 -3.02
CA ASP A 143 17.72 8.53 -4.19
C ASP A 143 16.96 8.98 -5.46
N PHE A 144 15.68 8.57 -5.60
CA PHE A 144 14.82 8.98 -6.71
C PHE A 144 14.59 10.50 -6.73
N LEU A 145 14.32 11.10 -5.57
CA LEU A 145 14.12 12.56 -5.46
C LEU A 145 15.40 13.37 -5.67
N GLU A 146 16.57 12.75 -5.51
CA GLU A 146 17.88 13.36 -5.80
C GLU A 146 18.19 13.39 -7.31
N LEU A 147 17.46 12.65 -8.15
CA LEU A 147 17.71 12.61 -9.58
C LEU A 147 17.37 13.97 -10.22
N PRO A 148 18.19 14.46 -11.17
CA PRO A 148 17.86 15.65 -11.92
C PRO A 148 16.59 15.44 -12.73
N SER A 149 15.81 16.50 -12.91
CA SER A 149 14.68 16.45 -13.84
C SER A 149 15.18 16.11 -15.23
N TRP A 150 14.45 15.29 -15.99
CA TRP A 150 14.84 14.94 -17.36
C TRP A 150 15.15 16.18 -18.20
N SER A 151 14.36 17.25 -18.05
CA SER A 151 14.56 18.52 -18.76
C SER A 151 15.93 19.20 -18.50
N GLU A 152 16.60 18.86 -17.41
CA GLU A 152 17.88 19.43 -17.02
C GLU A 152 19.08 18.64 -17.57
N THR A 153 18.83 17.41 -18.05
CA THR A 153 19.82 16.52 -18.64
C THR A 153 20.32 17.01 -19.99
N ASP A 154 21.54 16.65 -20.36
CA ASP A 154 22.12 17.03 -21.65
C ASP A 154 21.35 16.39 -22.81
N GLU A 155 20.84 15.17 -22.63
CA GLU A 155 20.01 14.46 -23.60
C GLU A 155 18.72 15.24 -23.92
N ALA A 156 18.07 15.83 -22.92
CA ALA A 156 16.89 16.66 -23.13
C ALA A 156 17.22 17.95 -23.88
N ARG A 157 18.34 18.60 -23.54
CA ARG A 157 18.82 19.82 -24.22
C ARG A 157 19.13 19.55 -25.68
N GLU A 158 19.82 18.46 -25.98
CA GLU A 158 20.11 18.03 -27.35
C GLU A 158 18.84 17.70 -28.12
N THR A 159 17.88 17.01 -27.49
CA THR A 159 16.59 16.67 -28.13
C THR A 159 15.82 17.94 -28.50
N VAL A 160 15.72 18.90 -27.57
CA VAL A 160 15.08 20.20 -27.84
C VAL A 160 15.84 20.98 -28.92
N ALA A 161 17.17 21.00 -28.89
CA ALA A 161 17.98 21.65 -29.92
C ALA A 161 17.76 21.04 -31.31
N ASN A 162 17.67 19.70 -31.40
CA ASN A 162 17.40 18.99 -32.66
C ASN A 162 15.99 19.28 -33.21
N LEU A 163 14.98 19.35 -32.34
CA LEU A 163 13.61 19.74 -32.72
C LEU A 163 13.54 21.18 -33.24
N LEU A 164 14.29 22.10 -32.63
CA LEU A 164 14.36 23.49 -33.08
C LEU A 164 15.14 23.64 -34.39
N ALA A 165 16.20 22.86 -34.58
CA ALA A 165 17.02 22.86 -35.80
C ALA A 165 16.31 22.22 -36.99
N ASN A 166 15.48 21.20 -36.74
CA ASN A 166 14.73 20.47 -37.76
C ASN A 166 13.23 20.45 -37.40
N PRO A 167 12.51 21.58 -37.60
CA PRO A 167 11.08 21.61 -37.33
C PRO A 167 10.37 20.58 -38.22
N GLU A 168 9.44 19.82 -37.65
CA GLU A 168 8.61 18.88 -38.40
C GLU A 168 7.96 19.59 -39.60
N PRO A 169 7.91 18.97 -40.79
CA PRO A 169 7.23 19.59 -41.94
C PRO A 169 5.77 19.82 -41.61
N THR A 170 5.31 21.08 -41.76
CA THR A 170 3.91 21.43 -41.53
C THR A 170 3.01 20.56 -42.41
N PRO A 171 2.01 19.86 -41.85
CA PRO A 171 1.08 19.09 -42.66
C PRO A 171 0.37 20.03 -43.66
N PRO A 172 0.12 19.57 -44.90
CA PRO A 172 -0.56 20.40 -45.90
C PRO A 172 -1.94 20.82 -45.40
N PRO A 173 -2.43 22.03 -45.76
CA PRO A 173 -3.76 22.49 -45.38
C PRO A 173 -4.86 21.54 -45.93
N PRO A 174 -6.03 21.48 -45.28
CA PRO A 174 -7.13 20.58 -45.63
C PRO A 174 -7.74 20.86 -47.02
#